data_AF-A0A7S3U7X9-F1
#
_entry.id   AF-A0A7S3U7X9-F1
#
_cell.length_a   1.000
_cell.length_b   1.000
_cell.length_c   1.000
_cell.angle_alpha   90.00
_cell.angle_beta   90.00
_cell.angle_gamma   90.00
#
_symmetry.space_group_name_H-M   'P 1'
#
loop_
_entity.id
_entity.type
_entity.pdbx_description
1 polymer ?
#
loop_
_entity_poly.entity_id
_entity_poly.type
_entity_poly.pdbx_seq_one_letter_code
_entity_poly.pdbx_strand_id
1 'polypeptide(L)'
;WRYGRVEVRARLPSGDFLWPAIWMMPTDRVYGDWASSGEIDIMEFRGQVPGAINSALHFWQDWPHDKYMTKNQSFSHIPDFSADFHDFTLEWEADEQTRRPKEMRWLCDGEEYYRVDLTQGQFFPPGSGSAVGAPWDQRFFLTLNVAVGGSYFYGAGFGDLPKGQ
;
A
#
# COMPACT_ATOMS: atom_id res chain seq x y z
N TRP A 1 12.58 1.43 8.85
CA TRP A 1 11.71 1.89 9.94
C TRP A 1 10.94 0.73 10.54
N ARG A 2 10.58 0.80 11.82
CA ARG A 2 9.58 -0.07 12.46
C ARG A 2 8.68 0.81 13.32
N TYR A 3 7.42 0.90 12.92
CA TYR A 3 6.43 1.86 13.44
C TYR A 3 6.83 3.33 13.18
N GLY A 4 5.86 4.24 13.35
CA GLY A 4 6.02 5.68 13.19
C GLY A 4 5.15 6.25 12.07
N ARG A 5 5.41 7.52 11.72
CA ARG A 5 4.79 8.23 10.60
C ARG A 5 5.78 8.36 9.45
N VAL A 6 5.37 7.93 8.26
CA VAL A 6 6.08 8.15 7.00
C VAL A 6 5.20 9.06 6.17
N GLU A 7 5.70 10.24 5.83
CA GLU A 7 5.00 11.20 4.97
C GLU A 7 5.87 11.53 3.77
N VAL A 8 5.30 11.42 2.58
CA VAL A 8 5.98 11.68 1.32
C VAL A 8 5.16 12.70 0.54
N ARG A 9 5.74 13.88 0.33
CA ARG A 9 5.17 14.92 -0.53
C ARG A 9 5.56 14.67 -1.99
N ALA A 10 4.59 14.36 -2.84
CA ALA A 10 4.85 14.03 -4.24
C ALA A 10 3.76 14.54 -5.18
N ARG A 11 4.14 14.86 -6.42
CA ARG A 11 3.23 15.05 -7.55
C ARG A 11 3.40 13.87 -8.50
N LEU A 12 2.30 13.22 -8.88
CA LEU A 12 2.35 11.96 -9.63
C LEU A 12 2.37 12.20 -11.14
N PRO A 13 3.08 11.39 -11.93
CA PRO A 13 3.00 11.48 -13.38
C PRO A 13 1.69 10.87 -13.93
N SER A 14 0.95 11.61 -14.74
CA SER A 14 -0.18 11.10 -15.53
C SER A 14 0.26 10.62 -16.91
N GLY A 15 -0.51 9.70 -17.50
CA GLY A 15 -0.21 9.06 -18.78
C GLY A 15 -0.49 7.57 -18.78
N ASP A 16 -0.72 7.03 -19.98
CA ASP A 16 -1.03 5.62 -20.14
C ASP A 16 0.10 4.72 -19.63
N PHE A 17 -0.28 3.69 -18.90
CA PHE A 17 0.60 2.65 -18.37
C PHE A 17 1.66 3.13 -17.35
N LEU A 18 1.60 4.38 -16.89
CA LEU A 18 2.45 4.84 -15.80
C LEU A 18 1.91 4.33 -14.46
N TRP A 19 2.78 3.71 -13.68
CA TRP A 19 2.48 3.16 -12.36
C TRP A 19 3.51 3.68 -11.33
N PRO A 20 3.37 4.93 -10.87
CA PRO A 20 4.12 5.43 -9.73
C PRO A 20 3.65 4.76 -8.44
N ALA A 21 4.61 4.41 -7.58
CA ALA A 21 4.36 3.78 -6.30
C ALA A 21 5.27 4.35 -5.20
N ILE A 22 4.67 4.54 -4.01
CA ILE A 22 5.32 4.83 -2.74
C ILE A 22 4.95 3.67 -1.83
N TRP A 23 5.91 2.83 -1.49
CA TRP A 23 5.65 1.55 -0.85
C TRP A 23 6.80 1.13 0.03
N MET A 24 6.59 0.10 0.85
CA MET A 24 7.58 -0.38 1.78
C MET A 24 7.69 -1.89 1.73
N MET A 25 8.93 -2.37 1.81
CA MET A 25 9.28 -3.78 1.82
C MET A 25 10.01 -4.17 3.12
N PRO A 26 9.88 -5.41 3.59
CA PRO A 26 10.55 -5.87 4.80
C PRO A 26 12.06 -5.82 4.60
N THR A 27 12.77 -5.28 5.59
CA THR A 27 14.24 -5.29 5.63
C THR A 27 14.77 -6.71 5.76
N ASP A 28 14.07 -7.53 6.54
CA ASP A 28 14.43 -8.91 6.85
C ASP A 28 13.22 -9.82 6.55
N ARG A 29 13.47 -10.95 5.89
CA ARG A 29 12.43 -11.94 5.52
C ARG A 29 12.11 -12.92 6.65
N VAL A 30 11.68 -12.39 7.79
CA VAL A 30 11.51 -13.16 9.05
C VAL A 30 10.42 -14.25 8.93
N TYR A 31 9.38 -14.00 8.13
CA TYR A 31 8.22 -14.90 8.01
C TYR A 31 8.19 -15.72 6.72
N GLY A 32 9.22 -15.62 5.88
CA GLY A 32 9.27 -16.23 4.55
C GLY A 32 9.52 -15.21 3.46
N ASP A 33 9.43 -15.65 2.21
CA ASP A 33 9.58 -14.77 1.06
C ASP A 33 8.35 -13.86 0.91
N TRP A 34 8.28 -13.15 -0.22
CA TRP A 34 7.09 -12.37 -0.53
C TRP A 34 5.92 -13.33 -0.83
N ALA A 35 4.72 -13.14 -0.26
CA ALA A 35 4.29 -12.01 0.56
C ALA A 35 4.27 -12.28 2.08
N SER A 36 4.75 -13.44 2.56
CA SER A 36 4.68 -13.81 3.98
C SER A 36 5.32 -12.78 4.91
N SER A 37 6.44 -12.17 4.49
CA SER A 37 7.10 -11.11 5.27
C SER A 37 6.48 -9.70 5.11
N GLY A 38 5.42 -9.58 4.32
CA GLY A 38 4.63 -8.36 4.15
C GLY A 38 5.09 -7.45 2.99
N GLU A 39 4.18 -6.59 2.56
CA GLU A 39 4.39 -5.41 1.72
C GLU A 39 3.38 -4.34 2.15
N ILE A 40 3.80 -3.07 2.20
CA ILE A 40 2.92 -1.95 2.56
C ILE A 40 2.95 -0.93 1.42
N ASP A 41 1.85 -0.83 0.69
CA ASP A 41 1.69 0.20 -0.34
C ASP A 41 1.04 1.43 0.28
N ILE A 42 1.83 2.50 0.44
CA ILE A 42 1.37 3.79 0.98
C ILE A 42 0.55 4.52 -0.09
N MET A 43 0.98 4.41 -1.34
CA MET A 43 0.28 4.94 -2.50
C MET A 43 0.72 4.19 -3.74
N GLU A 44 -0.24 3.65 -4.47
CA GLU A 44 -0.11 3.31 -5.87
C GLU A 44 -1.04 4.19 -6.69
N PHE A 45 -0.68 4.41 -7.95
CA PHE A 45 -1.45 5.24 -8.85
C PHE A 45 -1.38 4.71 -10.28
N ARG A 46 -2.44 4.96 -11.04
CA ARG A 46 -2.51 4.66 -12.47
C ARG A 46 -2.56 5.97 -13.22
N GLY A 47 -1.56 6.23 -14.06
CA GLY A 47 -1.45 7.50 -14.79
C GLY A 47 -2.64 7.81 -15.70
N GLN A 48 -3.40 6.81 -16.16
CA GLN A 48 -4.62 6.99 -16.95
C GLN A 48 -5.90 7.22 -16.11
N VAL A 49 -5.83 7.11 -14.78
CA VAL A 49 -6.95 7.39 -13.86
C VAL A 49 -6.49 8.43 -12.81
N PRO A 50 -6.26 9.69 -13.23
CA PRO A 50 -5.56 10.66 -12.40
C PRO A 50 -6.31 11.09 -11.13
N GLY A 51 -7.61 10.84 -11.03
CA GLY A 51 -8.43 11.20 -9.86
C GLY A 51 -8.52 10.11 -8.78
N ALA A 52 -7.70 9.06 -8.84
CA ALA A 52 -7.75 7.96 -7.88
C ALA A 52 -6.36 7.43 -7.52
N ILE A 53 -6.19 7.09 -6.25
CA ILE A 53 -5.04 6.36 -5.72
C ILE A 53 -5.49 5.03 -5.11
N ASN A 54 -4.55 4.13 -4.89
CA ASN A 54 -4.75 2.87 -4.20
C ASN A 54 -3.72 2.72 -3.06
N SER A 55 -4.09 1.99 -2.02
CA SER A 55 -3.21 1.50 -0.96
C SER A 55 -3.50 0.05 -0.70
N ALA A 56 -2.47 -0.69 -0.30
CA ALA A 56 -2.61 -2.10 -0.05
C ALA A 56 -1.65 -2.61 1.02
N LEU A 57 -2.00 -3.79 1.53
CA LEU A 57 -1.14 -4.64 2.33
C LEU A 57 -1.13 -6.02 1.66
N HIS A 58 0.05 -6.56 1.36
CA HIS A 58 0.22 -7.94 0.91
C HIS A 58 0.79 -8.80 2.05
N PHE A 59 0.23 -10.00 2.26
CA PHE A 59 0.56 -10.88 3.38
C PHE A 59 0.15 -12.34 3.09
N TRP A 60 0.06 -13.16 4.15
CA TRP A 60 -0.51 -14.52 4.19
C TRP A 60 0.49 -15.64 4.00
N GLN A 61 0.93 -15.86 2.76
CA GLN A 61 1.87 -16.92 2.39
C GLN A 61 2.75 -16.41 1.25
N ASP A 62 3.78 -17.18 0.92
CA ASP A 62 4.62 -16.90 -0.22
C ASP A 62 3.80 -17.01 -1.51
N TRP A 63 4.22 -16.28 -2.54
CA TRP A 63 3.65 -16.41 -3.87
C TRP A 63 3.63 -17.89 -4.31
N PRO A 64 2.55 -18.38 -4.95
CA PRO A 64 1.38 -17.66 -5.45
C PRO A 64 0.17 -17.69 -4.51
N HIS A 65 0.38 -17.91 -3.20
CA HIS A 65 -0.68 -18.12 -2.22
C HIS A 65 -0.91 -16.91 -1.31
N ASP A 66 -0.33 -15.76 -1.68
CA ASP A 66 -0.48 -14.50 -0.97
C ASP A 66 -1.95 -14.04 -0.94
N LYS A 67 -2.24 -13.16 0.01
CA LYS A 67 -3.49 -12.40 0.06
C LYS A 67 -3.15 -10.93 0.20
N TYR A 68 -4.14 -10.10 -0.10
CA TYR A 68 -4.01 -8.68 0.07
C TYR A 68 -5.27 -8.05 0.64
N MET A 69 -5.11 -6.92 1.31
CA MET A 69 -6.16 -5.95 1.59
C MET A 69 -5.86 -4.69 0.79
N THR A 70 -6.88 -4.05 0.22
CA THR A 70 -6.69 -2.90 -0.67
C THR A 70 -7.79 -1.86 -0.45
N LYS A 71 -7.45 -0.59 -0.69
CA LYS A 71 -8.36 0.55 -0.66
C LYS A 71 -8.08 1.48 -1.85
N ASN A 72 -8.99 1.46 -2.82
CA ASN A 72 -9.07 2.51 -3.83
C ASN A 72 -9.75 3.75 -3.23
N GLN A 73 -9.22 4.94 -3.53
CA GLN A 73 -9.71 6.20 -3.00
C GLN A 73 -9.70 7.31 -4.06
N SER A 74 -10.80 8.04 -4.12
CA SER A 74 -10.94 9.30 -4.85
C SER A 74 -11.46 10.36 -3.89
N PHE A 75 -10.99 11.60 -4.04
CA PHE A 75 -11.44 12.73 -3.23
C PHE A 75 -12.16 13.73 -4.13
N SER A 76 -13.33 14.21 -3.73
CA SER A 76 -14.10 15.16 -4.53
C SER A 76 -13.35 16.48 -4.77
N HIS A 77 -12.42 16.84 -3.89
CA HIS A 77 -11.60 18.05 -3.97
C HIS A 77 -10.23 17.82 -4.63
N ILE A 78 -9.88 16.57 -4.98
CA ILE A 78 -8.66 16.21 -5.72
C ILE A 78 -9.06 15.49 -7.01
N PRO A 79 -9.42 16.22 -8.06
CA PRO A 79 -9.82 15.60 -9.33
C PRO A 79 -8.63 15.01 -10.11
N ASP A 80 -7.41 15.45 -9.81
CA ASP A 80 -6.19 15.06 -10.53
C ASP A 80 -4.94 15.16 -9.62
N PHE A 81 -4.39 14.00 -9.21
CA PHE A 81 -3.16 13.89 -8.42
C PHE A 81 -1.88 14.23 -9.19
N SER A 82 -1.96 14.42 -10.50
CA SER A 82 -0.85 14.89 -11.33
C SER A 82 -0.75 16.41 -11.43
N ALA A 83 -1.78 17.13 -10.99
CA ALA A 83 -1.84 18.58 -11.08
C ALA A 83 -0.95 19.29 -10.04
N ASP A 84 -0.87 18.76 -8.82
CA ASP A 84 -0.13 19.39 -7.70
C ASP A 84 0.57 18.34 -6.80
N PHE A 85 1.38 18.82 -5.87
CA PHE A 85 1.98 17.99 -4.82
C PHE A 85 0.95 17.71 -3.72
N HIS A 86 0.89 16.44 -3.32
CA HIS A 86 0.07 15.93 -2.23
C HIS A 86 0.95 15.23 -1.19
N ASP A 87 0.53 15.27 0.06
CA ASP A 87 1.22 14.61 1.18
C ASP A 87 0.61 13.22 1.40
N PHE A 88 1.29 12.16 0.93
CA PHE A 88 0.89 10.77 1.12
C PHE A 88 1.49 10.23 2.41
N THR A 89 0.64 9.77 3.34
CA THR A 89 1.06 9.42 4.69
C THR A 89 0.67 8.00 5.05
N LEU A 90 1.61 7.27 5.65
CA LEU A 90 1.36 6.09 6.47
C LEU A 90 1.65 6.42 7.94
N GLU A 91 0.67 6.20 8.81
CA GLU A 91 0.89 6.09 10.25
C GLU A 91 0.80 4.62 10.65
N TRP A 92 1.88 4.11 11.24
CA TRP A 92 1.98 2.72 11.67
C TRP A 92 2.27 2.68 13.17
N GLU A 93 1.25 2.36 13.94
CA GLU A 93 1.28 2.42 15.39
C GLU A 93 1.51 1.05 16.02
N ALA A 94 2.25 1.07 17.11
CA ALA A 94 2.36 -0.03 18.04
C ALA A 94 1.82 0.41 19.39
N ASP A 95 1.29 -0.55 20.14
CA ASP A 95 0.96 -0.35 21.53
C ASP A 95 2.21 0.11 22.32
N GLU A 96 2.06 1.15 23.13
CA GLU A 96 3.19 1.82 23.78
C GLU A 96 3.92 0.91 24.77
N GLN A 97 3.17 0.05 25.46
CA GLN A 97 3.70 -0.81 26.53
C GLN A 97 4.23 -2.12 25.98
N THR A 98 3.42 -2.82 25.18
CA THR A 98 3.75 -4.14 24.65
C THR A 98 4.62 -4.09 23.40
N ARG A 99 4.69 -2.92 22.74
CA ARG A 99 5.39 -2.71 21.46
C ARG A 99 4.89 -3.62 20.33
N ARG A 100 3.69 -4.21 20.50
CA ARG A 100 3.01 -5.01 19.49
C ARG A 100 2.30 -4.11 18.48
N PRO A 101 2.17 -4.53 17.21
CA PRO A 101 1.45 -3.76 16.21
C PRO A 101 0.00 -3.53 16.67
N LYS A 102 -0.49 -2.31 16.48
CA LYS A 102 -1.83 -1.90 16.89
C LYS A 102 -2.69 -1.56 15.68
N GLU A 103 -2.27 -0.59 14.89
CA GLU A 103 -3.02 -0.13 13.72
C GLU A 103 -2.12 0.49 12.65
N MET A 104 -2.60 0.50 11.41
CA MET A 104 -2.07 1.32 10.33
C MET A 104 -3.17 2.22 9.78
N ARG A 105 -2.81 3.46 9.46
CA ARG A 105 -3.69 4.46 8.86
C ARG A 105 -3.01 5.11 7.66
N TRP A 106 -3.75 5.25 6.58
CA TRP A 106 -3.32 5.98 5.39
C TRP A 106 -4.09 7.28 5.28
N LEU A 107 -3.34 8.34 4.98
CA LEU A 107 -3.88 9.68 4.82
C LEU A 107 -3.35 10.30 3.52
N CYS A 108 -4.15 11.17 2.94
CA CYS A 108 -3.76 12.06 1.85
C CYS A 108 -4.08 13.50 2.25
N ASP A 109 -3.09 14.39 2.22
CA ASP A 109 -3.23 15.79 2.67
C ASP A 109 -3.84 15.92 4.09
N GLY A 110 -3.53 14.95 4.94
CA GLY A 110 -4.05 14.86 6.31
C GLY A 110 -5.47 14.28 6.44
N GLU A 111 -6.16 13.97 5.34
CA GLU A 111 -7.45 13.25 5.36
C GLU A 111 -7.21 11.74 5.39
N GLU A 112 -7.62 11.08 6.49
CA GLU A 112 -7.60 9.62 6.59
C GLU A 112 -8.63 8.99 5.67
N TYR A 113 -8.20 8.01 4.87
CA TYR A 113 -9.08 7.28 3.96
C TYR A 113 -9.02 5.76 4.12
N TYR A 114 -8.01 5.24 4.82
CA TYR A 114 -7.86 3.82 5.08
C TYR A 114 -7.30 3.56 6.47
N ARG A 115 -7.84 2.52 7.14
CA ARG A 115 -7.41 2.06 8.46
C ARG A 115 -7.47 0.55 8.53
N VAL A 116 -6.45 -0.06 9.13
CA VAL A 116 -6.39 -1.50 9.42
C VAL A 116 -6.04 -1.70 10.88
N ASP A 117 -6.88 -2.43 11.61
CA ASP A 117 -6.60 -2.91 12.97
C ASP A 117 -5.70 -4.14 12.89
N LEU A 118 -4.46 -4.02 13.38
CA LEU A 118 -3.46 -5.07 13.33
C LEU A 118 -3.60 -6.07 14.48
N THR A 119 -4.39 -5.76 15.51
CA THR A 119 -4.60 -6.65 16.66
C THR A 119 -5.61 -7.77 16.36
N GLN A 120 -6.50 -7.54 15.40
CA GLN A 120 -7.57 -8.47 15.03
C GLN A 120 -7.38 -9.11 13.65
N GLY A 121 -6.43 -8.62 12.86
CA GLY A 121 -6.21 -9.10 11.50
C GLY A 121 -5.69 -10.54 11.45
N GLN A 122 -6.31 -11.36 10.61
CA GLN A 122 -5.80 -12.69 10.29
C GLN A 122 -4.85 -12.60 9.10
N PHE A 123 -3.57 -12.38 9.37
CA PHE A 123 -2.55 -12.19 8.35
C PHE A 123 -1.77 -13.47 7.98
N PHE A 124 -2.10 -14.60 8.59
CA PHE A 124 -1.50 -15.91 8.30
C PHE A 124 -2.56 -17.02 8.40
N PRO A 125 -2.32 -18.19 7.77
CA PRO A 125 -3.14 -19.38 7.95
C PRO A 125 -3.34 -19.74 9.44
N PRO A 126 -4.53 -20.22 9.83
CA PRO A 126 -4.75 -20.78 11.16
C PRO A 126 -3.71 -21.86 11.50
N GLY A 127 -3.18 -21.85 12.72
CA GLY A 127 -2.19 -22.84 13.16
C GLY A 127 -0.75 -22.57 12.70
N SER A 128 -0.48 -21.48 11.99
CA SER A 128 0.88 -21.05 11.62
C SER A 128 1.79 -20.74 12.81
N GLY A 129 1.23 -20.44 13.98
CA GLY A 129 1.98 -20.01 15.16
C GLY A 129 2.51 -18.57 15.07
N SER A 130 2.14 -17.81 14.04
CA SER A 130 2.54 -16.41 13.88
C SER A 130 2.00 -15.53 15.02
N ALA A 131 2.79 -14.53 15.40
CA ALA A 131 2.41 -13.57 16.43
C ALA A 131 1.24 -12.69 15.96
N VAL A 132 0.41 -12.22 16.91
CA VAL A 132 -0.62 -11.21 16.64
C VAL A 132 0.02 -9.96 16.03
N GLY A 133 -0.52 -9.51 14.91
CA GLY A 133 -0.01 -8.34 14.17
C GLY A 133 1.19 -8.62 13.25
N ALA A 134 1.74 -9.84 13.23
CA ALA A 134 2.71 -10.21 12.19
C ALA A 134 2.06 -10.14 10.79
N PRO A 135 2.80 -9.82 9.71
CA PRO A 135 4.24 -9.56 9.67
C PRO A 135 4.62 -8.11 10.02
N TRP A 136 3.65 -7.30 10.45
CA TRP A 136 3.77 -5.87 10.71
C TRP A 136 4.47 -5.53 12.02
N ASP A 137 5.27 -6.44 12.57
CA ASP A 137 6.12 -6.28 13.75
C ASP A 137 7.62 -6.22 13.42
N GLN A 138 7.96 -6.30 12.12
CA GLN A 138 9.34 -6.25 11.61
C GLN A 138 9.74 -4.86 11.13
N ARG A 139 10.98 -4.70 10.65
CA ARG A 139 11.43 -3.45 10.01
C ARG A 139 11.12 -3.49 8.52
N PHE A 140 10.73 -2.33 7.98
CA PHE A 140 10.49 -2.10 6.56
C PHE A 140 11.35 -0.94 6.06
N PHE A 141 11.78 -0.98 4.79
CA PHE A 141 12.40 0.15 4.10
C PHE A 141 11.45 0.72 3.06
N LEU A 142 11.62 2.00 2.72
CA LEU A 142 10.81 2.76 1.79
C LEU A 142 11.37 2.60 0.38
N THR A 143 10.48 2.41 -0.59
CA THR A 143 10.77 2.31 -2.01
C THR A 143 9.91 3.33 -2.75
N LEU A 144 10.54 4.01 -3.72
CA LEU A 144 9.88 4.93 -4.63
C LEU A 144 10.22 4.51 -6.06
N ASN A 145 9.21 4.32 -6.92
CA ASN A 145 9.44 4.02 -8.33
C ASN A 145 8.31 4.54 -9.21
N VAL A 146 8.57 4.52 -10.52
CA VAL A 146 7.57 4.63 -11.57
C VAL A 146 7.76 3.46 -12.52
N ALA A 147 6.86 2.48 -12.48
CA ALA A 147 6.85 1.39 -13.44
C ALA A 147 6.10 1.80 -14.72
N VAL A 148 6.36 1.08 -15.81
CA VAL A 148 5.69 1.26 -17.11
C VAL A 148 5.12 -0.08 -17.55
N GLY A 149 3.80 -0.15 -17.67
CA GLY A 149 3.07 -1.39 -17.97
C GLY A 149 2.91 -2.34 -16.75
N GLY A 150 2.42 -3.55 -17.00
CA GLY A 150 2.20 -4.57 -15.98
C GLY A 150 0.76 -5.08 -15.91
N SER A 151 0.55 -6.22 -15.24
CA SER A 151 -0.76 -6.87 -15.07
C SER A 151 -1.78 -5.99 -14.33
N TYR A 152 -1.31 -5.00 -13.56
CA TYR A 152 -2.14 -4.01 -12.88
C TYR A 152 -3.14 -3.29 -13.81
N PHE A 153 -2.81 -3.19 -15.11
CA PHE A 153 -3.66 -2.56 -16.11
C PHE A 153 -4.65 -3.51 -16.80
N TYR A 154 -4.46 -4.82 -16.71
CA TYR A 154 -5.17 -5.80 -17.57
C TYR A 154 -6.17 -6.70 -16.84
N GLY A 155 -6.25 -6.64 -15.50
CA GLY A 155 -7.03 -7.61 -14.69
C GLY A 155 -8.40 -7.17 -14.19
N ALA A 156 -8.79 -5.91 -14.34
CA ALA A 156 -10.07 -5.40 -13.83
C ALA A 156 -10.73 -4.52 -14.88
N GLY A 157 -11.59 -5.09 -15.74
CA GLY A 157 -12.71 -4.42 -16.44
C GLY A 157 -12.52 -3.04 -17.11
N PHE A 158 -11.29 -2.55 -17.22
CA PHE A 158 -10.94 -1.18 -17.61
C PHE A 158 -9.74 -1.28 -18.53
N GLY A 159 -10.00 -1.93 -19.67
CA GLY A 159 -9.08 -2.15 -20.78
C GLY A 159 -9.68 -1.70 -22.10
N ASP A 160 -10.68 -0.81 -22.07
CA ASP A 160 -10.98 -0.02 -23.25
C ASP A 160 -10.02 1.16 -23.26
N LEU A 161 -8.92 0.98 -23.99
CA LEU A 161 -8.24 2.08 -24.66
C LEU A 161 -9.32 3.00 -25.24
N PRO A 162 -9.21 4.34 -25.17
CA PRO A 162 -9.85 5.17 -26.16
C PRO A 162 -9.37 4.65 -27.52
N LYS A 163 -10.24 3.94 -28.24
CA LYS A 163 -10.00 3.64 -29.65
C LYS A 163 -9.76 5.01 -30.29
N GLY A 164 -8.60 5.14 -30.93
CA GLY A 164 -8.00 6.42 -31.29
C GLY A 164 -8.97 7.46 -31.86
N GLN A 165 -8.66 8.71 -31.56
CA GLN A 165 -8.96 9.81 -32.47
C GLN A 165 -7.75 10.05 -33.36
#